data_AF-A0A3C1KJ54-F1
#
_entry.id   AF-A0A3C1KJ54-F1
#
_cell.length_a   1.000
_cell.length_b   1.000
_cell.length_c   1.000
_cell.angle_alpha   90.00
_cell.angle_beta   90.00
_cell.angle_gamma   90.00
#
_symmetry.space_group_name_H-M   'P 1'
#
loop_
_entity.id
_entity.type
_entity.pdbx_description
1 polymer ?
#
loop_
_entity_poly.entity_id
_entity_poly.type
_entity_poly.pdbx_seq_one_letter_code
_entity_poly.pdbx_strand_id
1 'polypeptide(L)'
;GLEHNERGTPSARASDHHEQLDKRRRKLETFDFGADWGRCDGTGDTALVSFGSASAAADEAAARLAERGTSVRTVALRLLAPLPLAGLERALAGCSRVVVVEQNHGAQLYHYLKGRLNLPLESLAIPGPVPLNPETIAEVVGARQVT
;
A
#
# COMPACT_ATOMS: atom_id res chain seq x y z
N GLY A 1 -6.03 31.37 -4.08
CA GLY A 1 -4.72 30.85 -4.48
C GLY A 1 -3.68 31.21 -3.45
N LEU A 2 -3.54 32.50 -3.15
CA LEU A 2 -2.74 32.97 -2.01
C LEU A 2 -3.23 32.37 -0.68
N GLU A 3 -2.32 32.19 0.26
CA GLU A 3 -2.68 31.90 1.66
C GLU A 3 -3.57 33.02 2.21
N HIS A 4 -4.53 32.67 3.06
CA HIS A 4 -5.52 33.62 3.54
C HIS A 4 -6.00 33.33 4.96
N ASN A 5 -6.47 34.37 5.65
CA ASN A 5 -7.15 34.21 6.94
C ASN A 5 -8.56 33.61 6.75
N GLU A 6 -9.32 33.46 7.84
CA GLU A 6 -10.67 32.87 7.81
C GLU A 6 -11.68 33.62 6.94
N ARG A 7 -11.48 34.92 6.71
CA ARG A 7 -12.33 35.76 5.85
C ARG A 7 -11.94 35.71 4.37
N GLY A 8 -10.91 34.94 4.02
CA GLY A 8 -10.40 34.86 2.65
C GLY A 8 -9.50 36.04 2.25
N THR A 9 -9.10 36.90 3.19
CA THR A 9 -8.14 37.98 2.91
C THR A 9 -6.73 37.40 2.81
N PRO A 10 -5.97 37.70 1.74
CA PRO A 10 -4.60 37.24 1.62
C PRO A 10 -3.75 37.60 2.84
N SER A 11 -2.93 36.66 3.32
CA SER A 11 -2.08 36.84 4.49
C SER A 11 -0.70 36.21 4.28
N ALA A 12 0.34 36.95 4.67
CA ALA A 12 1.73 36.47 4.71
C ALA A 12 2.20 36.11 6.13
N ARG A 13 1.29 36.10 7.12
CA ARG A 13 1.63 35.77 8.51
C ARG A 13 1.88 34.28 8.64
N ALA A 14 2.98 33.91 9.29
CA ALA A 14 3.31 32.50 9.55
C ALA A 14 2.26 31.78 10.40
N SER A 15 1.61 32.48 11.35
CA SER A 15 0.51 31.93 12.16
C SER A 15 -0.66 31.49 11.29
N ASP A 16 -1.14 32.39 10.43
CA ASP A 16 -2.26 32.12 9.53
C ASP A 16 -1.90 30.96 8.59
N HIS A 17 -0.66 30.91 8.12
CA HIS A 17 -0.18 29.82 7.27
C HIS A 17 -0.23 28.46 7.98
N HIS A 18 0.32 28.35 9.19
CA HIS A 18 0.30 27.11 9.97
C HIS A 18 -1.13 26.67 10.30
N GLU A 19 -1.98 27.59 10.77
CA GLU A 19 -3.37 27.29 11.12
C GLU A 19 -4.17 26.78 9.92
N GLN A 20 -4.01 27.40 8.75
CA GLN A 20 -4.69 26.96 7.54
C GLN A 20 -4.13 25.64 6.99
N LEU A 21 -2.82 25.41 7.06
CA LEU A 21 -2.22 24.13 6.69
C LEU A 21 -2.73 23.01 7.60
N ASP A 22 -2.74 23.22 8.91
CA ASP A 22 -3.27 22.26 9.87
C ASP A 22 -4.76 22.01 9.64
N LYS A 23 -5.54 23.06 9.34
CA LYS A 23 -6.97 22.92 8.99
C LYS A 23 -7.16 22.04 7.75
N ARG A 24 -6.39 22.28 6.68
CA ARG A 24 -6.46 21.52 5.44
C ARG A 24 -6.00 20.08 5.63
N ARG A 25 -4.92 19.88 6.40
CA ARG A 25 -4.40 18.54 6.77
C ARG A 25 -5.42 17.73 7.54
N ARG A 26 -6.04 18.31 8.59
CA ARG A 26 -7.08 17.64 9.39
C ARG A 26 -8.22 17.10 8.55
N LYS A 27 -8.67 17.84 7.52
CA LYS A 27 -9.75 17.37 6.62
C LYS A 27 -9.44 16.04 5.93
N LEU A 28 -8.16 15.77 5.63
CA LEU A 28 -7.73 14.52 4.99
C LEU A 28 -7.45 13.44 6.02
N GLU A 29 -6.83 13.79 7.14
CA GLU A 29 -6.36 12.82 8.14
C GLU A 29 -7.46 12.30 9.06
N THR A 30 -8.53 13.07 9.29
CA THR A 30 -9.62 12.66 10.19
C THR A 30 -10.80 12.01 9.49
N PHE A 31 -10.78 11.90 8.16
CA PHE A 31 -11.84 11.21 7.44
C PHE A 31 -11.68 9.69 7.63
N ASP A 32 -12.74 9.04 8.12
CA ASP A 32 -12.76 7.59 8.26
C ASP A 32 -13.22 6.95 6.95
N PHE A 33 -12.27 6.30 6.26
CA PHE A 33 -12.55 5.55 5.04
C PHE A 33 -13.16 4.15 5.31
N GLY A 34 -13.35 3.75 6.57
CA GLY A 34 -13.94 2.47 6.92
C GLY A 34 -13.17 1.30 6.31
N ALA A 35 -13.86 0.40 5.61
CA ALA A 35 -13.22 -0.70 4.88
C ALA A 35 -12.75 -0.32 3.46
N ASP A 36 -13.07 0.88 2.96
CA ASP A 36 -12.79 1.26 1.57
C ASP A 36 -11.32 1.61 1.31
N TRP A 37 -10.48 1.69 2.35
CA TRP A 37 -9.05 1.95 2.20
C TRP A 37 -8.31 0.83 1.45
N GLY A 38 -8.81 -0.40 1.53
CA GLY A 38 -8.18 -1.56 0.90
C GLY A 38 -8.94 -2.86 1.18
N ARG A 39 -8.64 -3.87 0.38
CA ARG A 39 -9.13 -5.25 0.59
C ARG A 39 -7.98 -6.11 1.11
N CYS A 40 -8.25 -6.86 2.17
CA CYS A 40 -7.31 -7.84 2.71
C CYS A 40 -7.95 -9.23 2.64
N ASP A 41 -7.18 -10.24 2.28
CA ASP A 41 -7.64 -11.63 2.24
C ASP A 41 -6.49 -12.60 2.59
N GLY A 42 -6.85 -13.85 2.88
CA GLY A 42 -5.90 -14.92 3.14
C GLY A 42 -5.26 -14.90 4.54
N THR A 43 -4.35 -15.84 4.74
CA THR A 43 -3.59 -16.03 5.98
C THR A 43 -2.17 -16.48 5.66
N GLY A 44 -1.27 -16.44 6.63
CA GLY A 44 0.11 -16.87 6.47
C GLY A 44 1.13 -15.78 6.77
N ASP A 45 2.39 -16.19 6.84
CA ASP A 45 3.49 -15.33 7.29
C ASP A 45 4.03 -14.41 6.20
N THR A 46 3.69 -14.71 4.93
CA THR A 46 4.00 -13.85 3.78
C THR A 46 2.76 -13.06 3.35
N ALA A 47 2.91 -11.76 3.13
CA ALA A 47 1.88 -10.89 2.56
C ALA A 47 2.31 -10.31 1.20
N LEU A 48 1.37 -10.26 0.26
CA LEU A 48 1.50 -9.59 -1.03
C LEU A 48 0.74 -8.26 -0.96
N VAL A 49 1.47 -7.14 -1.00
CA VAL A 49 0.88 -5.80 -0.98
C VAL A 49 0.88 -5.23 -2.39
N SER A 50 -0.26 -4.73 -2.85
CA SER A 50 -0.40 -4.23 -4.23
C SER A 50 -1.43 -3.09 -4.30
N PHE A 51 -1.56 -2.47 -5.47
CA PHE A 51 -2.62 -1.50 -5.76
C PHE A 51 -3.03 -1.59 -7.24
N GLY A 52 -4.21 -1.06 -7.57
CA GLY A 52 -4.69 -1.02 -8.95
C GLY A 52 -4.81 -2.43 -9.58
N SER A 53 -4.49 -2.54 -10.87
CA SER A 53 -4.61 -3.79 -11.63
C SER A 53 -3.69 -4.91 -11.13
N ALA A 54 -2.58 -4.59 -10.46
CA ALA A 54 -1.68 -5.59 -9.89
C ALA A 54 -2.34 -6.45 -8.81
N SER A 55 -3.40 -5.92 -8.17
CA SER A 55 -4.13 -6.62 -7.10
C SER A 55 -4.73 -7.94 -7.57
N ALA A 56 -5.34 -7.97 -8.75
CA ALA A 56 -5.94 -9.19 -9.29
C ALA A 56 -4.89 -10.28 -9.55
N ALA A 57 -3.73 -9.90 -10.08
CA ALA A 57 -2.64 -10.84 -10.29
C ALA A 57 -2.03 -11.35 -8.98
N ALA A 58 -1.95 -10.51 -7.94
CA ALA A 58 -1.51 -10.90 -6.61
C ALA A 58 -2.48 -11.88 -5.93
N ASP A 59 -3.79 -11.66 -6.05
CA ASP A 59 -4.81 -12.58 -5.53
C ASP A 59 -4.76 -13.94 -6.23
N GLU A 60 -4.63 -13.96 -7.57
CA GLU A 60 -4.51 -15.20 -8.31
C GLU A 60 -3.21 -15.95 -7.98
N ALA A 61 -2.11 -15.21 -7.76
CA ALA A 61 -0.86 -15.81 -7.29
C ALA A 61 -1.02 -16.43 -5.89
N ALA A 62 -1.76 -15.78 -4.99
CA ALA A 62 -2.07 -16.31 -3.68
C ALA A 62 -2.91 -17.60 -3.76
N ALA A 63 -3.90 -17.65 -4.66
CA ALA A 63 -4.70 -18.86 -4.90
C ALA A 63 -3.82 -20.03 -5.39
N ARG A 64 -2.92 -19.78 -6.36
CA ARG A 64 -1.98 -20.79 -6.87
C ARG A 64 -0.99 -21.28 -5.80
N LEU A 65 -0.51 -20.37 -4.94
CA LEU A 65 0.33 -20.75 -3.80
C LEU A 65 -0.44 -21.62 -2.81
N ALA A 66 -1.71 -21.31 -2.54
CA ALA A 66 -2.56 -22.10 -1.65
C ALA A 66 -2.78 -23.51 -2.19
N GLU A 67 -2.99 -23.67 -3.51
CA GLU A 67 -3.04 -24.98 -4.19
C GLU A 67 -1.74 -25.79 -4.02
N ARG A 68 -0.61 -25.10 -3.85
CA ARG A 68 0.73 -25.69 -3.58
C ARG A 68 1.00 -25.88 -2.08
N GLY A 69 0.00 -25.70 -1.22
CA GLY A 69 0.13 -25.83 0.24
C GLY A 69 0.79 -24.63 0.94
N THR A 70 0.92 -23.50 0.24
CA THR A 70 1.51 -22.26 0.75
C THR A 70 0.44 -21.19 0.92
N SER A 71 0.02 -20.91 2.15
CA SER A 71 -0.91 -19.81 2.41
C SER A 71 -0.17 -18.47 2.50
N VAL A 72 -0.68 -17.47 1.79
CA VAL A 72 -0.21 -16.07 1.87
C VAL A 72 -1.39 -15.12 2.07
N ARG A 73 -1.12 -13.95 2.65
CA ARG A 73 -2.07 -12.82 2.67
C ARG A 73 -1.97 -11.99 1.40
N THR A 74 -3.07 -11.38 1.00
CA THR A 74 -3.06 -10.26 0.07
C THR A 74 -3.60 -9.00 0.73
N VAL A 75 -2.99 -7.86 0.40
CA VAL A 75 -3.44 -6.53 0.80
C VAL A 75 -3.45 -5.64 -0.44
N ALA A 76 -4.65 -5.40 -0.97
CA ALA A 76 -4.89 -4.56 -2.13
C ALA A 76 -5.30 -3.15 -1.68
N LEU A 77 -4.38 -2.19 -1.79
CA LEU A 77 -4.61 -0.79 -1.45
C LEU A 77 -5.55 -0.12 -2.47
N ARG A 78 -6.56 0.58 -1.96
CA ARG A 78 -7.46 1.46 -2.73
C ARG A 78 -7.21 2.93 -2.41
N LEU A 79 -6.90 3.24 -1.15
CA LEU A 79 -6.46 4.54 -0.69
C LEU A 79 -4.92 4.59 -0.64
N LEU A 80 -4.32 5.44 -1.48
CA LEU A 80 -2.87 5.66 -1.48
C LEU A 80 -2.46 6.82 -0.58
N ALA A 81 -3.25 7.90 -0.51
CA ALA A 81 -2.93 9.11 0.26
C ALA A 81 -4.18 9.75 0.89
N PRO A 82 -4.19 10.02 2.21
CA PRO A 82 -3.16 9.62 3.17
C PRO A 82 -3.09 8.09 3.32
N LEU A 83 -1.89 7.54 3.51
CA LEU A 83 -1.73 6.10 3.72
C LEU A 83 -2.53 5.66 4.96
N PRO A 84 -3.37 4.62 4.87
CA PRO A 84 -4.15 4.10 5.99
C PRO A 84 -3.27 3.28 6.95
N LEU A 85 -2.30 3.94 7.59
CA LEU A 85 -1.18 3.30 8.30
C LEU A 85 -1.65 2.28 9.34
N ALA A 86 -2.56 2.67 10.23
CA ALA A 86 -3.06 1.77 11.27
C ALA A 86 -3.81 0.55 10.69
N GLY A 87 -4.52 0.72 9.58
CA GLY A 87 -5.20 -0.38 8.89
C GLY A 87 -4.21 -1.34 8.24
N LEU A 88 -3.21 -0.79 7.57
CA LEU A 88 -2.15 -1.55 6.90
C LEU A 88 -1.27 -2.31 7.91
N GLU A 89 -0.86 -1.68 9.01
CA GLU A 89 -0.09 -2.33 10.07
C GLU A 89 -0.86 -3.49 10.71
N ARG A 90 -2.17 -3.35 10.93
CA ARG A 90 -3.02 -4.46 11.40
C ARG A 90 -3.10 -5.59 10.38
N ALA A 91 -3.25 -5.27 9.10
CA ALA A 91 -3.33 -6.28 8.04
C ALA A 91 -2.02 -7.08 7.87
N LEU A 92 -0.88 -6.42 8.13
CA LEU A 92 0.46 -7.01 8.04
C LEU A 92 0.95 -7.61 9.38
N ALA A 93 0.17 -7.52 10.45
CA ALA A 93 0.57 -8.01 11.76
C ALA A 93 0.91 -9.51 11.71
N GLY A 94 2.09 -9.85 12.25
CA GLY A 94 2.61 -11.21 12.27
C GLY A 94 3.20 -11.70 10.96
N CYS A 95 3.16 -10.93 9.86
CA CYS A 95 3.87 -11.29 8.64
C CYS A 95 5.38 -11.12 8.86
N SER A 96 6.14 -12.20 8.68
CA SER A 96 7.61 -12.16 8.66
C SER A 96 8.15 -11.65 7.33
N ARG A 97 7.33 -11.70 6.27
CA ARG A 97 7.70 -11.29 4.92
C ARG A 97 6.59 -10.49 4.26
N VAL A 98 6.94 -9.34 3.68
CA VAL A 98 6.00 -8.47 2.96
C VAL A 98 6.59 -8.12 1.60
N VAL A 99 5.92 -8.58 0.53
CA VAL A 99 6.34 -8.37 -0.86
C VAL A 99 5.41 -7.35 -1.51
N VAL A 100 5.97 -6.25 -2.00
CA VAL A 100 5.22 -5.23 -2.73
C VAL A 100 5.21 -5.58 -4.21
N VAL A 101 4.03 -5.93 -4.73
CA VAL A 101 3.81 -6.33 -6.12
C VAL A 101 3.25 -5.15 -6.90
N GLU A 102 3.98 -4.69 -7.92
CA GLU A 102 3.58 -3.53 -8.70
C GLU A 102 4.06 -3.59 -10.16
N GLN A 103 3.30 -2.94 -11.04
CA GLN A 103 3.58 -2.93 -12.48
C GLN A 103 4.18 -1.60 -12.93
N ASN A 104 5.37 -1.28 -12.44
CA ASN A 104 6.15 -0.13 -12.91
C ASN A 104 7.64 -0.40 -12.73
N HIS A 105 8.48 0.34 -13.46
CA HIS A 105 9.94 0.17 -13.37
C HIS A 105 10.54 0.76 -12.09
N GLY A 106 9.89 1.77 -11.50
CA GLY A 106 10.46 2.59 -10.43
C GLY A 106 10.21 2.10 -9.01
N ALA A 107 9.51 0.96 -8.82
CA ALA A 107 9.11 0.44 -7.52
C ALA A 107 8.44 1.51 -6.62
N GLN A 108 7.50 2.27 -7.19
CA GLN A 108 6.97 3.47 -6.56
C GLN A 108 6.21 3.18 -5.26
N LEU A 109 5.35 2.16 -5.26
CA LEU A 109 4.63 1.75 -4.07
C LEU A 109 5.60 1.22 -3.01
N TYR A 110 6.59 0.43 -3.42
CA TYR A 110 7.61 -0.06 -2.50
C TYR A 110 8.32 1.08 -1.78
N HIS A 111 8.81 2.09 -2.52
CA HIS A 111 9.51 3.23 -1.91
C HIS A 111 8.58 4.07 -1.04
N TYR A 112 7.32 4.24 -1.46
CA TYR A 112 6.32 4.92 -0.67
C TYR A 112 6.07 4.21 0.67
N LEU A 113 5.83 2.90 0.65
CA LEU A 113 5.58 2.11 1.85
C LEU A 113 6.82 2.01 2.74
N LYS A 114 8.02 1.88 2.16
CA LYS A 114 9.29 1.85 2.90
C LYS A 114 9.52 3.12 3.71
N GLY A 115 9.08 4.27 3.21
CA GLY A 115 9.18 5.54 3.94
C GLY A 115 8.12 5.72 5.04
N ARG A 116 7.16 4.80 5.18
CA ARG A 116 6.00 4.93 6.06
C ARG A 116 5.85 3.78 7.06
N LEU A 117 6.29 2.58 6.69
CA LEU A 117 6.24 1.37 7.52
C LEU A 117 7.59 1.11 8.17
N ASN A 118 7.55 0.63 9.42
CA ASN A 118 8.74 0.20 10.15
C ASN A 118 8.88 -1.32 10.14
N LEU A 119 8.91 -1.92 8.94
CA LEU A 119 9.11 -3.36 8.75
C LEU A 119 9.86 -3.64 7.44
N PRO A 120 10.59 -4.78 7.33
CA PRO A 120 11.30 -5.14 6.10
C PRO A 120 10.33 -5.37 4.94
N LEU A 121 10.56 -4.69 3.81
CA LEU A 121 9.80 -4.84 2.58
C LEU A 121 10.68 -5.40 1.47
N GLU A 122 10.10 -6.27 0.65
CA GLU A 122 10.65 -6.71 -0.63
C GLU A 122 9.92 -6.03 -1.78
N SER A 123 10.62 -5.82 -2.89
CA SER A 123 10.02 -5.27 -4.12
C SER A 123 9.92 -6.36 -5.19
N LEU A 124 8.74 -6.49 -5.77
CA LEU A 124 8.48 -7.20 -7.01
C LEU A 124 7.88 -6.22 -8.02
N ALA A 125 8.75 -5.35 -8.53
CA ALA A 125 8.43 -4.36 -9.55
C ALA A 125 8.71 -4.94 -10.95
N ILE A 126 7.65 -5.23 -11.71
CA ILE A 126 7.76 -5.81 -13.05
C ILE A 126 7.19 -4.79 -14.04
N PRO A 127 7.99 -4.20 -14.96
CA PRO A 127 7.46 -3.27 -15.95
C PRO A 127 6.57 -4.01 -16.97
N GLY A 128 5.72 -3.25 -17.69
CA GLY A 128 4.89 -3.77 -18.77
C GLY A 128 5.69 -4.25 -20.01
N PRO A 129 5.03 -4.46 -21.17
CA PRO A 129 3.76 -3.86 -21.57
C PRO A 129 2.50 -4.69 -21.27
N VAL A 130 2.64 -5.95 -20.84
CA VAL A 130 1.50 -6.85 -20.59
C VAL A 130 1.12 -6.87 -19.11
N PRO A 131 -0.13 -7.23 -18.76
CA PRO A 131 -0.53 -7.44 -17.37
C PRO A 131 0.41 -8.41 -16.64
N LEU A 132 0.57 -8.21 -15.33
CA LEU A 132 1.36 -9.11 -14.49
C LEU A 132 0.86 -10.54 -14.59
N ASN A 133 1.78 -11.49 -14.79
CA ASN A 133 1.48 -12.90 -14.78
C ASN A 133 1.45 -13.43 -13.32
N PRO A 134 0.31 -13.98 -12.85
CA PRO A 134 0.20 -14.56 -11.52
C PRO A 134 1.18 -15.70 -11.25
N GLU A 135 1.54 -16.49 -12.27
CA GLU A 135 2.51 -17.59 -12.11
C GLU A 135 3.87 -17.06 -11.69
N THR A 136 4.36 -16.02 -12.37
CA THR A 136 5.65 -15.40 -12.08
C THR A 136 5.70 -14.87 -10.65
N ILE A 137 4.60 -14.29 -10.16
CA ILE A 137 4.50 -13.85 -8.77
C ILE A 137 4.57 -15.06 -7.82
N ALA A 138 3.81 -16.12 -8.09
CA ALA A 138 3.79 -17.34 -7.27
C ALA A 138 5.17 -18.02 -7.22
N GLU A 139 5.87 -18.13 -8.35
CA GLU A 139 7.23 -18.71 -8.41
C GLU A 139 8.23 -17.93 -7.55
N VAL A 140 8.28 -16.60 -7.70
CA VAL A 140 9.19 -15.74 -6.93
C VAL A 140 8.90 -15.80 -5.43
N VAL A 141 7.62 -15.89 -5.07
CA VAL A 141 7.19 -15.96 -3.67
C VAL A 141 7.48 -17.33 -3.07
N GLY A 142 7.17 -18.42 -3.79
CA GLY A 142 7.30 -19.80 -3.33
C GLY A 142 8.74 -20.32 -3.26
N ALA A 143 9.63 -19.91 -4.18
CA ALA A 143 11.01 -20.37 -4.23
C ALA A 143 11.86 -20.02 -2.97
N ARG A 144 11.35 -19.13 -2.12
CA ARG A 144 12.07 -18.61 -0.94
C ARG A 144 11.48 -19.04 0.41
N GLN A 145 10.48 -19.92 0.43
CA GLN A 145 9.94 -20.49 1.67
C GLN A 145 10.59 -21.81 2.10
N VAL A 146 11.46 -22.38 1.27
CA VAL A 146 12.19 -23.62 1.57
C VAL A 146 13.53 -23.26 2.23
N THR A 147 13.50 -22.82 3.50
CA THR A 147 14.67 -22.82 4.40
C THR A 147 14.18 -22.83 5.84
#